data_AF-A0A7W3X1H3-F1
#
_entry.id   AF-A0A7W3X1H3-F1
#
_cell.length_a   1.000
_cell.length_b   1.000
_cell.length_c   1.000
_cell.angle_alpha   90.00
_cell.angle_beta   90.00
_cell.angle_gamma   90.00
#
_symmetry.space_group_name_H-M   'P 1'
#
loop_
_entity.id
_entity.type
_entity.pdbx_description
1 polymer ?
#
loop_
_entity_poly.entity_id
_entity_poly.type
_entity_poly.pdbx_seq_one_letter_code
_entity_poly.pdbx_strand_id
1 'polypeptide(L)'
;MTQHTTVAVADDAEPGGGPDRSPVVEDGRPPVGRGWTARYALASTGMWLGVLTPMGVQLARQAEKFAPDAKTELLGLTTGLGALVTMLAVPLLGAASDRTRSRFGRRRPWIAGGAAVAALGLVLLSVAPGPGWMVAGWV
;
A
#
# COMPACT_ATOMS: atom_id res chain seq x y z
N MET A 1 -5.91 -46.08 -69.05
CA MET A 1 -7.28 -46.22 -68.49
C MET A 1 -7.12 -46.46 -66.99
N THR A 2 -7.95 -45.78 -66.20
CA THR A 2 -8.09 -45.82 -64.72
C THR A 2 -7.15 -44.89 -63.92
N GLN A 3 -7.80 -43.93 -63.25
CA GLN A 3 -7.27 -42.87 -62.39
C GLN A 3 -6.99 -43.38 -60.97
N HIS A 4 -6.05 -42.75 -60.27
CA HIS A 4 -6.10 -42.63 -58.81
C HIS A 4 -5.74 -41.19 -58.43
N THR A 5 -6.79 -40.37 -58.29
CA THR A 5 -6.77 -39.07 -57.62
C THR A 5 -6.51 -39.29 -56.14
N THR A 6 -5.37 -38.82 -55.62
CA THR A 6 -5.20 -38.57 -54.18
C THR A 6 -5.06 -37.07 -54.01
N VAL A 7 -6.12 -36.46 -53.47
CA VAL A 7 -6.13 -35.06 -53.04
C VAL A 7 -5.18 -34.95 -51.86
N ALA A 8 -4.05 -34.27 -52.03
CA ALA A 8 -3.25 -33.81 -50.92
C ALA A 8 -4.07 -32.73 -50.21
N VAL A 9 -4.62 -33.09 -49.04
CA VAL A 9 -5.17 -32.14 -48.07
C VAL A 9 -4.06 -31.14 -47.75
N ALA A 10 -4.27 -29.88 -48.10
CA ALA A 10 -3.49 -28.78 -47.56
C ALA A 10 -3.76 -28.76 -46.05
N ASP A 11 -2.76 -29.15 -45.28
CA ASP A 11 -2.73 -28.95 -43.84
C ASP A 11 -2.45 -27.46 -43.63
N ASP A 12 -3.50 -26.70 -43.34
CA ASP A 12 -3.41 -25.32 -42.87
C ASP A 12 -2.73 -25.33 -41.48
N ALA A 13 -1.41 -25.49 -41.48
CA ALA A 13 -0.58 -25.39 -40.30
C ALA A 13 -0.58 -23.93 -39.81
N GLU A 14 -1.34 -23.69 -38.74
CA GLU A 14 -1.34 -22.47 -37.94
C GLU A 14 0.10 -21.90 -37.78
N PRO A 15 0.34 -20.64 -38.16
CA PRO A 15 1.66 -20.05 -38.07
C PRO A 15 2.02 -19.76 -36.62
N GLY A 16 2.89 -20.60 -36.05
CA GLY A 16 3.90 -20.15 -35.09
C GLY A 16 3.44 -19.92 -33.65
N GLY A 17 2.95 -20.97 -32.98
CA GLY A 17 2.95 -21.07 -31.52
C GLY A 17 4.34 -21.43 -30.95
N GLY A 18 5.38 -20.67 -31.30
CA GLY A 18 6.69 -20.83 -30.67
C GLY A 18 6.64 -20.39 -29.20
N PRO A 19 7.45 -20.97 -28.30
CA PRO A 19 7.53 -20.49 -26.91
C PRO A 19 7.81 -18.98 -26.96
N ASP A 20 6.99 -18.19 -26.27
CA ASP A 20 7.15 -16.73 -26.20
C ASP A 20 8.60 -16.40 -25.83
N ARG A 21 9.38 -15.95 -26.82
CA ARG A 21 10.77 -15.50 -26.66
C ARG A 21 10.82 -14.00 -26.44
N SER A 22 9.76 -13.42 -25.86
CA SER A 22 9.86 -12.06 -25.34
C SER A 22 11.11 -11.99 -24.47
N PRO A 23 12.03 -11.03 -24.74
CA PRO A 23 13.30 -10.97 -24.03
C PRO A 23 12.99 -10.87 -22.54
N VAL A 24 13.43 -11.87 -21.77
CA VAL A 24 13.42 -11.80 -20.32
C VAL A 24 14.20 -10.53 -19.99
N VAL A 25 13.49 -9.51 -19.50
CA VAL A 25 14.12 -8.27 -19.06
C VAL A 25 14.99 -8.66 -17.87
N GLU A 26 16.26 -8.92 -18.14
CA GLU A 26 17.25 -9.21 -17.12
C GLU A 26 17.47 -7.93 -16.35
N ASP A 27 16.85 -7.84 -15.18
CA ASP A 27 16.88 -6.68 -14.31
C ASP A 27 18.30 -6.51 -13.75
N GLY A 28 19.14 -5.75 -14.45
CA GLY A 28 20.57 -5.53 -14.15
C GLY A 28 20.84 -4.74 -12.86
N ARG A 29 19.91 -4.72 -11.91
CA ARG A 29 20.07 -4.07 -10.60
C ARG A 29 20.89 -4.99 -9.68
N PRO A 30 21.90 -4.46 -8.96
CA PRO A 30 22.69 -5.27 -8.04
C PRO A 30 21.79 -5.85 -6.92
N PRO A 31 22.03 -7.10 -6.49
CA PRO A 31 21.24 -7.74 -5.44
C PRO A 31 21.37 -6.96 -4.12
N VAL A 32 20.25 -6.83 -3.40
CA VAL A 32 20.25 -6.16 -2.09
C VAL A 32 20.91 -7.04 -1.03
N GLY A 33 21.83 -6.47 -0.26
CA GLY A 33 22.57 -7.21 0.77
C GLY A 33 21.71 -7.59 1.98
N ARG A 34 22.04 -8.69 2.65
CA ARG A 34 21.32 -9.20 3.85
C ARG A 34 21.15 -8.15 4.95
N GLY A 35 22.15 -7.30 5.19
CA GLY A 35 22.08 -6.24 6.17
C GLY A 35 21.11 -5.10 5.81
N TRP A 36 20.84 -4.88 4.51
CA TRP A 36 19.80 -3.96 4.07
C TRP A 36 18.41 -4.56 4.28
N THR A 37 18.23 -5.83 3.89
CA THR A 37 16.96 -6.55 4.08
C THR A 37 16.57 -6.64 5.56
N ALA A 38 17.54 -6.93 6.45
CA ALA A 38 17.29 -6.97 7.89
C ALA A 38 16.83 -5.61 8.45
N ARG A 39 17.49 -4.51 8.04
CA ARG A 39 17.08 -3.15 8.45
C ARG A 39 15.70 -2.77 7.91
N TYR A 40 15.42 -3.13 6.67
CA TYR A 40 14.10 -2.91 6.07
C TYR A 40 13.01 -3.71 6.81
N ALA A 41 13.26 -4.99 7.09
CA ALA A 41 12.35 -5.83 7.85
C ALA A 41 12.08 -5.24 9.24
N LEU A 42 13.13 -4.86 9.97
CA LEU A 42 13.00 -4.24 11.29
C LEU A 42 12.18 -2.93 11.25
N ALA A 43 12.47 -2.05 10.28
CA ALA A 43 11.72 -0.80 10.12
C ALA A 43 10.25 -1.06 9.77
N SER A 44 9.98 -2.01 8.88
CA SER A 44 8.61 -2.40 8.50
C SER A 44 7.86 -2.97 9.71
N THR A 45 8.47 -3.88 10.46
CA THR A 45 7.88 -4.44 11.68
C THR A 45 7.60 -3.36 12.72
N GLY A 46 8.56 -2.48 12.99
CA GLY A 46 8.37 -1.36 13.92
C GLY A 46 7.23 -0.43 13.49
N MET A 47 7.13 -0.13 12.20
CA MET A 47 6.03 0.66 11.64
C MET A 47 4.68 -0.02 11.87
N TRP A 48 4.55 -1.31 11.56
CA TRP A 48 3.30 -2.05 11.74
C TRP A 48 2.88 -2.18 13.20
N LEU A 49 3.83 -2.39 14.12
CA LEU A 49 3.54 -2.38 15.55
C LEU A 49 3.02 -1.01 16.00
N GLY A 50 3.66 0.06 15.55
CA GLY A 50 3.25 1.43 15.86
C GLY A 50 1.85 1.78 15.36
N VAL A 51 1.38 1.17 14.27
CA VAL A 51 0.05 1.42 13.70
C VAL A 51 -1.01 0.51 14.33
N LEU A 52 -0.75 -0.80 14.43
CA LEU A 52 -1.76 -1.77 14.86
C LEU A 52 -2.14 -1.62 16.34
N THR A 53 -1.19 -1.26 17.20
CA THR A 53 -1.43 -1.08 18.63
C THR A 53 -2.46 0.01 18.94
N PRO A 54 -2.30 1.27 18.47
CA PRO A 54 -3.31 2.29 18.70
C PRO A 54 -4.61 2.03 17.93
N MET A 55 -4.53 1.48 16.71
CA MET A 55 -5.70 1.19 15.89
C MET A 55 -6.74 0.32 16.61
N GLY A 56 -6.29 -0.75 17.28
CA GLY A 56 -7.21 -1.70 17.93
C GLY A 56 -7.69 -1.24 19.31
N VAL A 57 -6.76 -0.81 20.16
CA VAL A 57 -7.06 -0.62 21.60
C VAL A 57 -7.33 0.84 21.95
N GLN A 58 -6.58 1.78 21.36
CA GLN A 58 -6.70 3.19 21.72
C GLN A 58 -8.02 3.78 21.23
N LEU A 59 -8.37 3.56 19.96
CA LEU A 59 -9.60 4.08 19.38
C LEU A 59 -10.84 3.52 20.08
N ALA A 60 -10.84 2.23 20.41
CA ALA A 60 -11.94 1.59 21.13
C ALA A 60 -12.17 2.23 22.51
N ARG A 61 -11.09 2.46 23.27
CA ARG A 61 -11.16 3.12 24.58
C ARG A 61 -11.59 4.58 24.50
N GLN A 62 -11.17 5.30 23.47
CA GLN A 62 -11.61 6.69 23.26
C GLN A 62 -13.07 6.76 22.84
N ALA A 63 -13.52 5.85 21.98
CA ALA A 63 -14.93 5.76 21.59
C ALA A 63 -15.82 5.48 22.81
N GLU A 64 -15.43 4.56 23.67
CA GLU A 64 -16.13 4.26 24.93
C GLU A 64 -16.19 5.47 25.87
N LYS A 65 -15.08 6.21 25.99
CA LYS A 65 -15.01 7.41 26.82
C LYS A 65 -15.89 8.54 26.30
N PHE A 66 -15.91 8.78 25.00
CA PHE A 66 -16.58 9.94 24.41
C PHE A 66 -18.04 9.69 24.02
N ALA A 67 -18.40 8.45 23.70
CA ALA A 67 -19.74 8.08 23.27
C ALA A 67 -20.09 6.65 23.76
N PRO A 68 -20.31 6.46 25.07
CA PRO A 68 -20.58 5.13 25.63
C PRO A 68 -21.78 4.43 24.99
N ASP A 69 -22.85 5.19 24.70
CA ASP A 69 -24.08 4.67 24.07
C ASP A 69 -23.96 4.46 22.54
N ALA A 70 -22.99 5.11 21.90
CA ALA A 70 -22.80 5.08 20.44
C ALA A 70 -21.36 4.68 20.02
N LYS A 71 -20.67 3.91 20.87
CA LYS A 71 -19.24 3.56 20.69
C LYS A 71 -18.96 2.90 19.35
N THR A 72 -19.85 2.00 18.91
CA THR A 72 -19.69 1.23 17.67
C THR A 72 -19.85 2.14 16.45
N GLU A 73 -20.78 3.08 16.51
CA GLU A 73 -20.98 4.06 15.43
C GLU A 73 -19.79 5.00 15.32
N LEU A 74 -19.31 5.54 16.45
CA LEU A 74 -18.14 6.43 16.46
C LEU A 74 -16.87 5.72 15.98
N LEU A 75 -16.66 4.46 16.41
CA LEU A 75 -15.52 3.65 15.96
C LEU A 75 -15.61 3.33 14.45
N GLY A 76 -16.81 2.94 13.99
CA GLY A 76 -17.07 2.61 12.59
C GLY A 76 -16.87 3.82 11.68
N LEU A 77 -17.37 4.99 12.07
CA LEU A 77 -17.16 6.24 11.35
C LEU A 77 -15.68 6.61 11.29
N THR A 78 -14.97 6.52 12.41
CA THR A 78 -13.55 6.90 12.51
C THR A 78 -12.68 5.99 11.62
N THR A 79 -12.85 4.67 11.75
CA THR A 79 -12.09 3.70 10.94
C THR A 79 -12.49 3.71 9.47
N GLY A 80 -13.77 3.90 9.17
CA GLY A 80 -14.30 4.03 7.80
C GLY A 80 -13.75 5.27 7.08
N LEU A 81 -13.77 6.44 7.72
CA LEU A 81 -13.18 7.66 7.17
C LEU A 81 -11.67 7.51 6.96
N GLY A 82 -10.95 6.93 7.94
CA GLY A 82 -9.52 6.65 7.79
C GLY A 82 -9.23 5.73 6.60
N ALA A 83 -10.05 4.70 6.39
CA ALA A 83 -9.93 3.81 5.24
C ALA A 83 -10.18 4.53 3.90
N LEU A 84 -11.21 5.38 3.82
CA LEU A 84 -11.51 6.19 2.64
C LEU A 84 -10.37 7.15 2.31
N VAL A 85 -9.84 7.85 3.31
CA VAL A 85 -8.70 8.76 3.12
C VAL A 85 -7.46 7.98 2.69
N THR A 86 -7.19 6.82 3.30
CA THR A 86 -6.07 5.95 2.90
C THR A 86 -6.20 5.47 1.46
N MET A 87 -7.40 5.08 1.05
CA MET A 87 -7.69 4.63 -0.32
C MET A 87 -7.31 5.69 -1.37
N LEU A 88 -7.54 6.97 -1.06
CA LEU A 88 -7.16 8.09 -1.93
C LEU A 88 -5.69 8.48 -1.77
N ALA A 89 -5.19 8.51 -0.54
CA ALA A 89 -3.85 8.98 -0.22
C ALA A 89 -2.76 8.08 -0.81
N VAL A 90 -2.92 6.75 -0.75
CA VAL A 90 -1.91 5.81 -1.27
C VAL A 90 -1.57 6.06 -2.75
N PRO A 91 -2.53 6.09 -3.71
CA PRO A 91 -2.23 6.36 -5.10
C PRO A 91 -1.76 7.80 -5.34
N LEU A 92 -2.36 8.79 -4.68
CA LEU A 92 -2.02 10.21 -4.86
C LEU A 92 -0.59 10.52 -4.38
N LEU A 93 -0.26 10.10 -3.17
CA LEU A 93 1.07 10.28 -2.59
C LEU A 93 2.11 9.40 -3.29
N GLY A 94 1.72 8.21 -3.76
CA GLY A 94 2.55 7.38 -4.63
C GLY A 94 2.96 8.13 -5.90
N ALA A 95 1.99 8.65 -6.65
CA ALA A 95 2.23 9.41 -7.87
C ALA A 95 2.97 10.74 -7.61
N ALA A 96 2.70 11.43 -6.51
CA ALA A 96 3.42 12.64 -6.11
C ALA A 96 4.88 12.34 -5.76
N SER A 97 5.13 11.21 -5.08
CA SER A 97 6.48 10.78 -4.74
C SER A 97 7.34 10.53 -5.97
N ASP A 98 6.76 9.99 -7.04
CA ASP A 98 7.47 9.72 -8.28
C ASP A 98 7.89 10.99 -9.05
N ARG A 99 7.24 12.12 -8.80
CA ARG A 99 7.58 13.41 -9.42
C ARG A 99 8.58 14.23 -8.60
N THR A 100 8.95 13.79 -7.41
CA THR A 100 9.74 14.60 -6.47
C THR A 100 11.24 14.57 -6.79
N ARG A 101 11.80 15.73 -7.11
CA ARG A 101 13.24 15.93 -7.33
C ARG A 101 13.87 16.61 -6.11
N SER A 102 14.19 15.83 -5.08
CA SER A 102 14.86 16.31 -3.87
C SER A 102 16.33 15.88 -3.84
N ARG A 103 17.20 16.72 -3.26
CA ARG A 103 18.62 16.41 -3.00
C ARG A 103 18.84 15.20 -2.09
N PHE A 104 17.82 14.82 -1.31
CA PHE A 104 17.85 13.65 -0.43
C PHE A 104 17.36 12.37 -1.11
N GLY A 105 17.09 12.41 -2.41
CA GLY A 105 16.48 11.33 -3.19
C GLY A 105 14.96 11.40 -3.23
N ARG A 106 14.37 10.60 -4.13
CA ARG A 106 12.94 10.67 -4.47
C ARG A 106 11.99 10.24 -3.34
N ARG A 107 12.35 9.20 -2.57
CA ARG A 107 11.47 8.55 -1.58
C ARG A 107 11.68 8.99 -0.14
N ARG A 108 12.91 9.37 0.25
CA ARG A 108 13.26 9.76 1.63
C ARG A 108 12.43 10.92 2.21
N PRO A 109 12.17 12.04 1.48
CA PRO A 109 11.38 13.13 2.05
C PRO A 109 9.92 12.73 2.30
N TRP A 110 9.34 11.86 1.47
CA TRP A 110 7.97 11.39 1.66
C TRP A 110 7.83 10.43 2.84
N ILE A 111 8.83 9.56 3.05
CA ILE A 111 8.85 8.69 4.24
C ILE A 111 8.96 9.54 5.50
N ALA A 112 9.84 10.54 5.52
CA ALA A 112 9.99 11.45 6.67
C ALA A 112 8.73 12.30 6.89
N GLY A 113 8.13 12.83 5.82
CA GLY A 113 6.88 13.59 5.89
C GLY A 113 5.73 12.75 6.41
N GLY A 114 5.54 11.54 5.89
CA GLY A 114 4.52 10.60 6.37
C GLY A 114 4.72 10.23 7.85
N ALA A 115 5.97 9.97 8.27
CA ALA A 115 6.27 9.71 9.68
C ALA A 115 5.96 10.92 10.58
N ALA A 116 6.26 12.14 10.13
CA ALA A 116 5.95 13.36 10.87
C ALA A 116 4.44 13.60 10.98
N VAL A 117 3.68 13.37 9.91
CA VAL A 117 2.20 13.45 9.92
C VAL A 117 1.62 12.40 10.86
N ALA A 118 2.08 11.15 10.81
CA ALA A 118 1.63 10.10 11.71
C ALA A 118 1.93 10.44 13.19
N ALA A 119 3.13 10.94 13.48
CA ALA A 119 3.50 11.37 14.83
C ALA A 119 2.60 12.52 15.32
N LEU A 120 2.31 13.50 14.46
CA LEU A 120 1.41 14.61 14.78
C LEU A 120 -0.02 14.10 15.07
N GLY A 121 -0.55 13.20 14.25
CA GLY A 121 -1.87 12.58 14.47
C GLY A 121 -1.96 11.88 15.83
N LEU A 122 -0.92 11.11 16.20
CA LEU A 122 -0.85 10.47 17.51
C LEU A 122 -0.80 11.48 18.67
N VAL A 123 -0.07 12.59 18.52
CA VAL A 123 -0.04 13.66 19.52
C VAL A 123 -1.41 14.31 19.67
N LEU A 124 -2.08 14.61 18.56
CA LEU A 124 -3.45 15.15 18.56
C LEU A 124 -4.44 14.19 19.23
N LEU A 125 -4.31 12.89 18.93
CA LEU A 125 -5.14 11.84 19.52
C LEU A 125 -4.92 11.71 21.03
N SER A 126 -3.68 11.93 21.50
CA SER A 126 -3.32 11.90 22.93
C SER A 126 -4.00 13.02 23.73
N VAL A 127 -4.13 14.21 23.15
CA VAL A 127 -4.74 15.39 23.80
C VAL A 127 -6.20 15.62 23.41
N ALA A 128 -6.84 14.67 22.71
CA ALA A 128 -8.18 14.84 22.15
C ALA A 128 -9.23 15.18 23.23
N PRO A 129 -9.88 16.35 23.17
CA PRO A 129 -10.93 16.74 24.12
C PRO A 129 -12.32 16.17 23.78
N GLY A 130 -12.49 15.51 22.64
CA GLY A 130 -13.79 14.94 22.24
C GLY A 130 -13.78 14.16 20.93
N PRO A 131 -14.95 13.65 20.49
CA PRO A 131 -15.10 12.76 19.34
C PRO A 131 -14.52 13.32 18.03
N GLY A 132 -14.72 14.61 17.76
CA GLY A 132 -14.20 15.24 16.54
C GLY A 132 -12.67 15.24 16.45
N TRP A 133 -11.99 15.42 17.59
CA TRP A 133 -10.53 15.34 17.67
C TRP A 133 -10.03 13.91 17.58
N MET A 134 -10.80 12.94 18.05
CA MET A 134 -10.50 11.52 17.84
C MET A 134 -10.52 11.17 16.35
N VAL A 135 -11.52 11.64 15.60
CA VAL A 135 -11.58 11.46 14.14
C VAL A 135 -10.42 12.18 13.45
N ALA A 136 -10.20 13.46 13.79
CA ALA A 136 -9.18 14.29 13.14
C ALA A 136 -7.74 13.83 13.45
N GLY A 137 -7.46 13.28 14.64
CA GLY A 137 -6.15 12.74 14.97
C GLY A 137 -5.88 11.36 14.35
N TRP A 138 -6.94 10.64 13.96
CA TRP A 138 -6.86 9.33 13.32
C TRP A 138 -6.70 9.40 11.80
N VAL A 139 -7.40 10.34 11.16
CA VAL A 139 -7.39 10.56 9.70
C VAL A 139 -6.13 11.31 9.27
#